data_AF-A0A1W0BE30-F1
#
_entry.id   AF-A0A1W0BE30-F1
#
_cell.length_a   1.000
_cell.length_b   1.000
_cell.length_c   1.000
_cell.angle_alpha   90.00
_cell.angle_beta   90.00
_cell.angle_gamma   90.00
#
_symmetry.space_group_name_H-M   'P 1'
#
loop_
_entity.id
_entity.type
_entity.pdbx_description
1 polymer ?
#
loop_
_entity_poly.entity_id
_entity_poly.type
_entity_poly.pdbx_seq_one_letter_code
_entity_poly.pdbx_strand_id
1 'polypeptide(L)'
;MKDRQVEVVAGGHVVARVAGAVLLVAHRDGNDPTADSPAVLALESLAGLVRAAVEQRPDEPGAVIAREAARWLTKHAERISPGLAIEFGILSPAGTEQVAIFLYGAVTAVVAGEQVEHYRGSDAAFTVDRAVPTPAHAVALFADDSDGRIPDLPAERGIGWLVEGIAPGRGVIVWTEAARHRPPSPAAPADHSPRPADRDDTGPVPTARLDPAQPRERPAAPNQPVDPDATPTEAATSLLDMAGESAPDPHHAPTEQGGPELVPQPDPELRRRTEATAKGAALTAKVLGFTCARAHPTDPRSAFCSVCGMPVDQTQPLLEVVRPPLGMLVLDDGSSHVLTVDTVLGRDPEHSEQAMRGLAPLKVDDSSGGMSRAHAELLLIDWDVTLLDRGSTNGTRIRMAGYRDWVRLTPNQPMVLVPGTEILIGNRVLRFEPLAPPPFG
;
A
#
# COMPACT_ATOMS: atom_id res chain seq x y z
N MET A 1 17.60 -6.19 -28.19
CA MET A 1 17.92 -4.83 -27.69
C MET A 1 19.32 -4.29 -28.06
N LYS A 2 20.30 -5.12 -28.47
CA LYS A 2 21.73 -4.73 -28.56
C LYS A 2 21.99 -3.37 -29.27
N ASP A 3 21.43 -3.12 -30.45
CA ASP A 3 21.66 -1.88 -31.23
C ASP A 3 20.58 -0.78 -31.09
N ARG A 4 19.72 -0.87 -30.07
CA ARG A 4 18.72 0.18 -29.77
C ARG A 4 19.37 1.38 -29.07
N GLN A 5 18.85 2.58 -29.34
CA GLN A 5 19.19 3.79 -28.61
C GLN A 5 18.49 3.74 -27.26
N VAL A 6 19.25 4.02 -26.20
CA VAL A 6 18.75 4.07 -24.82
C VAL A 6 18.97 5.48 -24.32
N GLU A 7 17.92 6.29 -24.27
CA GLU A 7 17.96 7.70 -23.87
C GLU A 7 17.71 7.85 -22.37
N VAL A 8 18.46 8.74 -21.71
CA VAL A 8 18.31 9.05 -20.29
C VAL A 8 17.54 10.36 -20.13
N VAL A 9 16.41 10.29 -19.43
CA VAL A 9 15.60 11.47 -19.09
C VAL A 9 16.15 12.04 -17.77
N ALA A 10 16.60 13.29 -17.79
CA ALA A 10 17.31 13.91 -16.68
C ALA A 10 16.51 13.94 -15.36
N GLY A 11 17.21 13.81 -14.22
CA GLY A 11 16.63 13.89 -12.88
C GLY A 11 17.44 13.13 -11.82
N GLY A 12 17.06 13.27 -10.55
CA GLY A 12 17.84 12.80 -9.39
C GLY A 12 17.71 11.31 -9.01
N HIS A 13 17.26 10.44 -9.91
CA HIS A 13 17.30 8.98 -9.71
C HIS A 13 18.45 8.37 -10.53
N VAL A 14 18.65 7.05 -10.52
CA VAL A 14 19.83 6.44 -11.18
C VAL A 14 19.44 5.33 -12.15
N VAL A 15 19.98 5.41 -13.37
CA VAL A 15 19.71 4.47 -14.46
C VAL A 15 20.99 3.78 -14.91
N ALA A 16 20.86 2.56 -15.42
CA ALA A 16 21.95 1.83 -16.05
C ALA A 16 21.54 1.24 -17.39
N ARG A 17 22.53 1.08 -18.27
CA ARG A 17 22.47 0.15 -19.40
C ARG A 17 23.62 -0.82 -19.24
N VAL A 18 23.34 -2.12 -19.28
CA VAL A 18 24.34 -3.17 -19.05
C VAL A 18 23.96 -4.44 -19.79
N ALA A 19 24.92 -5.08 -20.46
CA ALA A 19 24.72 -6.36 -21.18
C ALA A 19 23.52 -6.39 -22.18
N GLY A 20 23.07 -5.22 -22.66
CA GLY A 20 21.91 -5.09 -23.54
C GLY A 20 20.54 -5.01 -22.84
N ALA A 21 20.51 -5.00 -21.51
CA ALA A 21 19.35 -4.66 -20.68
C ALA A 21 19.49 -3.25 -20.09
N VAL A 22 18.41 -2.74 -19.49
CA VAL A 22 18.29 -1.38 -18.95
C VAL A 22 17.63 -1.43 -17.57
N LEU A 23 18.14 -0.63 -16.63
CA LEU A 23 17.68 -0.57 -15.24
C LEU A 23 17.40 0.89 -14.83
N LEU A 24 16.50 1.06 -13.87
CA LEU A 24 16.24 2.30 -13.13
C LEU A 24 16.03 1.94 -11.66
N VAL A 25 16.72 2.62 -10.75
CA VAL A 25 16.50 2.53 -9.30
C VAL A 25 16.14 3.93 -8.77
N ALA A 26 15.08 4.03 -7.97
CA ALA A 26 14.64 5.29 -7.41
C ALA A 26 15.54 5.71 -6.22
N HIS A 27 16.23 6.84 -6.36
CA HIS A 27 16.90 7.51 -5.25
C HIS A 27 15.92 8.48 -4.58
N ARG A 28 15.68 8.34 -3.27
CA ARG A 28 14.63 9.09 -2.54
C ARG A 28 15.20 10.01 -1.45
N ASP A 29 16.53 10.15 -1.37
CA ASP A 29 17.21 10.75 -0.22
C ASP A 29 17.36 12.29 -0.31
N GLY A 30 16.64 12.93 -1.23
CA GLY A 30 16.52 14.39 -1.38
C GLY A 30 17.77 15.13 -1.89
N ASN A 31 18.88 14.43 -2.06
CA ASN A 31 20.16 14.94 -2.54
C ASN A 31 20.46 14.41 -3.96
N ASP A 32 21.59 14.82 -4.55
CA ASP A 32 22.11 14.18 -5.75
C ASP A 32 22.73 12.80 -5.42
N PRO A 33 22.52 11.77 -6.26
CA PRO A 33 23.02 10.43 -6.00
C PRO A 33 24.56 10.34 -6.09
N THR A 34 25.16 9.76 -5.06
CA THR A 34 26.61 9.50 -4.92
C THR A 34 26.94 8.01 -5.06
N ALA A 35 28.23 7.66 -5.21
CA ALA A 35 28.67 6.26 -5.29
C ALA A 35 28.22 5.42 -4.07
N ASP A 36 28.26 5.99 -2.86
CA ASP A 36 27.85 5.35 -1.62
C ASP A 36 26.33 5.40 -1.36
N SER A 37 25.54 6.04 -2.25
CA SER A 37 24.09 6.15 -2.08
C SER A 37 23.41 4.77 -2.25
N PRO A 38 22.44 4.39 -1.41
CA PRO A 38 21.81 3.06 -1.48
C PRO A 38 21.26 2.69 -2.86
N ALA A 39 20.72 3.67 -3.60
CA ALA A 39 20.22 3.48 -4.96
C ALA A 39 21.32 3.13 -5.98
N VAL A 40 22.55 3.66 -5.83
CA VAL A 40 23.68 3.32 -6.70
C VAL A 40 24.25 1.95 -6.35
N LEU A 41 24.46 1.67 -5.06
CA LEU A 41 24.89 0.35 -4.57
C LEU A 41 23.90 -0.76 -4.99
N ALA A 42 22.60 -0.46 -4.98
CA ALA A 42 21.57 -1.33 -5.52
C ALA A 42 21.68 -1.53 -7.03
N LEU A 43 21.80 -0.44 -7.79
CA LEU A 43 21.92 -0.46 -9.25
C LEU A 43 23.15 -1.26 -9.72
N GLU A 44 24.29 -1.10 -9.05
CA GLU A 44 25.50 -1.89 -9.33
C GLU A 44 25.30 -3.38 -9.03
N SER A 45 24.66 -3.71 -7.89
CA SER A 45 24.40 -5.11 -7.50
C SER A 45 23.42 -5.79 -8.47
N LEU A 46 22.36 -5.10 -8.89
CA LEU A 46 21.42 -5.56 -9.91
C LEU A 46 22.08 -5.64 -11.30
N ALA A 47 22.97 -4.71 -11.65
CA ALA A 47 23.71 -4.77 -12.91
C ALA A 47 24.68 -5.97 -12.99
N GLY A 48 25.32 -6.33 -11.87
CA GLY A 48 26.14 -7.55 -11.78
C GLY A 48 25.32 -8.83 -11.96
N LEU A 49 24.14 -8.89 -11.34
CA LEU A 49 23.16 -9.96 -11.51
C LEU A 49 22.67 -10.08 -12.96
N VAL A 50 22.38 -8.96 -13.62
CA VAL A 50 21.97 -8.91 -15.04
C VAL A 50 23.08 -9.42 -15.95
N ARG A 51 24.35 -9.07 -15.71
CA ARG A 51 25.49 -9.64 -16.46
C ARG A 51 25.53 -11.17 -16.36
N ALA A 52 25.50 -11.71 -15.14
CA ALA A 52 25.52 -13.16 -14.91
C ALA A 52 24.31 -13.88 -15.54
N ALA A 53 23.13 -13.25 -15.56
CA ALA A 53 21.94 -13.80 -16.22
C ALA A 53 22.08 -13.83 -17.76
N VAL A 54 22.65 -12.78 -18.36
CA VAL A 54 22.93 -12.73 -19.81
C VAL A 54 24.05 -13.70 -20.21
N GLU A 55 25.06 -13.89 -19.37
CA GLU A 55 26.09 -14.91 -19.57
C GLU A 55 25.52 -16.34 -19.51
N GLN A 56 24.55 -16.60 -18.61
CA GLN A 56 23.88 -17.90 -18.51
C GLN A 56 22.89 -18.15 -19.65
N ARG A 57 22.16 -17.13 -20.12
CA ARG A 57 21.11 -17.23 -21.16
C ARG A 57 21.17 -16.03 -22.12
N PRO A 58 22.07 -16.03 -23.12
CA PRO A 58 22.31 -14.85 -23.97
C PRO A 58 21.11 -14.38 -24.82
N ASP A 59 20.23 -15.29 -25.22
CA ASP A 59 19.11 -15.02 -26.14
C ASP A 59 17.80 -14.70 -25.40
N GLU A 60 17.59 -15.33 -24.25
CA GLU A 60 16.38 -15.22 -23.42
C GLU A 60 16.75 -15.00 -21.93
N PRO A 61 17.43 -13.89 -21.58
CA PRO A 61 17.86 -13.62 -20.22
C PRO A 61 16.72 -13.20 -19.28
N GLY A 62 15.63 -12.61 -19.81
CA GLY A 62 14.58 -11.97 -19.01
C GLY A 62 14.02 -12.82 -17.86
N ALA A 63 13.67 -14.09 -18.12
CA ALA A 63 13.16 -15.00 -17.09
C ALA A 63 14.19 -15.39 -16.02
N VAL A 64 15.50 -15.32 -16.33
CA VAL A 64 16.57 -15.48 -15.34
C VAL A 64 16.73 -14.19 -14.55
N ILE A 65 16.75 -13.03 -15.22
CA ILE A 65 16.83 -11.70 -14.60
C ILE A 65 15.70 -11.51 -13.58
N ALA A 66 14.44 -11.75 -13.97
CA ALA A 66 13.29 -11.61 -13.08
C ALA A 66 13.38 -12.51 -11.84
N ARG A 67 13.68 -13.80 -12.01
CA ARG A 67 13.83 -14.77 -10.92
C ARG A 67 14.94 -14.38 -9.95
N GLU A 68 16.10 -13.96 -10.46
CA GLU A 68 17.22 -13.56 -9.61
C GLU A 68 16.98 -12.18 -8.98
N ALA A 69 16.33 -11.22 -9.65
CA ALA A 69 15.97 -9.92 -9.10
C ALA A 69 14.94 -10.04 -7.96
N ALA A 70 13.94 -10.91 -8.10
CA ALA A 70 13.02 -11.27 -7.02
C ALA A 70 13.77 -11.88 -5.81
N ARG A 71 14.74 -12.77 -6.06
CA ARG A 71 15.62 -13.34 -5.02
C ARG A 71 16.52 -12.27 -4.37
N TRP A 72 16.99 -11.29 -5.15
CA TRP A 72 17.82 -10.19 -4.69
C TRP A 72 17.03 -9.27 -3.75
N LEU A 73 15.79 -8.92 -4.10
CA LEU A 73 14.88 -8.16 -3.24
C LEU A 73 14.77 -8.81 -1.85
N THR A 74 14.44 -10.10 -1.77
CA THR A 74 14.25 -10.81 -0.49
C THR A 74 15.53 -11.01 0.32
N LYS A 75 16.73 -10.91 -0.27
CA LYS A 75 18.00 -11.33 0.38
C LYS A 75 19.10 -10.26 0.46
N HIS A 76 19.02 -9.21 -0.33
CA HIS A 76 20.12 -8.25 -0.52
C HIS A 76 19.68 -6.79 -0.34
N ALA A 77 18.42 -6.46 -0.62
CA ALA A 77 17.92 -5.09 -0.51
C ALA A 77 18.05 -4.51 0.91
N GLU A 78 17.58 -5.23 1.93
CA GLU A 78 17.63 -4.80 3.34
C GLU A 78 19.06 -4.52 3.84
N ARG A 79 20.06 -5.23 3.31
CA ARG A 79 21.49 -5.03 3.65
C ARG A 79 22.08 -3.77 3.00
N ILE A 80 21.46 -3.25 1.94
CA ILE A 80 21.88 -2.05 1.21
C ILE A 80 21.09 -0.81 1.70
N SER A 81 19.83 -1.00 2.09
CA SER A 81 18.91 0.05 2.51
C SER A 81 18.04 -0.44 3.69
N PRO A 82 18.58 -0.49 4.92
CA PRO A 82 17.86 -1.02 6.07
C PRO A 82 16.58 -0.23 6.39
N GLY A 83 15.45 -0.92 6.52
CA GLY A 83 14.14 -0.34 6.80
C GLY A 83 13.56 0.55 5.68
N LEU A 84 14.16 0.59 4.49
CA LEU A 84 13.74 1.43 3.37
C LEU A 84 13.73 0.64 2.05
N ALA A 85 12.55 0.46 1.46
CA ALA A 85 12.37 -0.27 0.22
C ALA A 85 13.16 0.35 -0.95
N ILE A 86 13.85 -0.51 -1.71
CA ILE A 86 14.61 -0.12 -2.91
C ILE A 86 13.71 -0.33 -4.12
N GLU A 87 13.08 0.74 -4.61
CA GLU A 87 12.18 0.71 -5.76
C GLU A 87 12.98 0.68 -7.07
N PHE A 88 12.66 -0.25 -7.98
CA PHE A 88 13.39 -0.38 -9.24
C PHE A 88 12.56 -0.99 -10.37
N GLY A 89 13.05 -0.77 -11.59
CA GLY A 89 12.58 -1.44 -12.81
C GLY A 89 13.74 -1.97 -13.64
N ILE A 90 13.50 -3.08 -14.36
CA ILE A 90 14.43 -3.68 -15.32
C ILE A 90 13.67 -3.97 -16.63
N LEU A 91 14.24 -3.53 -17.75
CA LEU A 91 13.85 -3.92 -19.11
C LEU A 91 14.94 -4.80 -19.72
N SER A 92 14.58 -5.97 -20.23
CA SER A 92 15.56 -6.92 -20.78
C SER A 92 15.01 -7.72 -21.97
N PRO A 93 15.87 -8.34 -22.81
CA PRO A 93 15.40 -9.19 -23.90
C PRO A 93 14.68 -10.45 -23.40
N ALA A 94 13.58 -10.80 -24.07
CA ALA A 94 12.84 -12.04 -23.89
C ALA A 94 12.76 -12.81 -25.22
N GLY A 95 13.92 -13.10 -25.82
CA GLY A 95 14.01 -13.57 -27.21
C GLY A 95 14.12 -12.42 -28.20
N THR A 96 13.79 -12.68 -29.47
CA THR A 96 13.96 -11.70 -30.56
C THR A 96 12.93 -10.57 -30.53
N GLU A 97 11.66 -10.93 -30.38
CA GLU A 97 10.52 -10.00 -30.57
C GLU A 97 9.85 -9.55 -29.27
N GLN A 98 10.35 -9.91 -28.08
CA GLN A 98 9.74 -9.53 -26.80
C GLN A 98 10.71 -8.81 -25.86
N VAL A 99 10.13 -8.00 -24.96
CA VAL A 99 10.80 -7.32 -23.85
C VAL A 99 10.23 -7.87 -22.55
N ALA A 100 11.08 -8.37 -21.67
CA ALA A 100 10.73 -8.64 -20.28
C ALA A 100 10.81 -7.35 -19.47
N ILE A 101 9.73 -7.09 -18.72
CA ILE A 101 9.52 -5.96 -17.82
C ILE A 101 9.43 -6.54 -16.41
N PHE A 102 10.35 -6.14 -15.53
CA PHE A 102 10.33 -6.48 -14.11
C PHE A 102 10.28 -5.20 -13.28
N LEU A 103 9.31 -5.03 -12.38
CA LEU A 103 9.11 -3.80 -11.59
C LEU A 103 8.83 -4.10 -10.11
N TYR A 104 9.30 -3.21 -9.24
CA TYR A 104 9.07 -3.22 -7.80
C TYR A 104 8.98 -1.78 -7.25
N GLY A 105 7.94 -1.49 -6.46
CA GLY A 105 7.71 -0.16 -5.87
C GLY A 105 7.20 0.88 -6.87
N ALA A 106 7.35 2.17 -6.56
CA ALA A 106 6.86 3.31 -7.35
C ALA A 106 7.74 3.61 -8.59
N VAL A 107 7.85 2.62 -9.48
CA VAL A 107 8.50 2.68 -10.78
C VAL A 107 7.55 2.10 -11.85
N THR A 108 7.33 2.86 -12.92
CA THR A 108 6.40 2.52 -14.01
C THR A 108 7.15 2.24 -15.31
N ALA A 109 6.79 1.16 -15.99
CA ALA A 109 7.12 0.96 -17.40
C ALA A 109 6.02 1.50 -18.32
N VAL A 110 6.42 2.19 -19.38
CA VAL A 110 5.54 2.69 -20.45
C VAL A 110 5.89 1.99 -21.75
N VAL A 111 4.92 1.36 -22.41
CA VAL A 111 5.08 0.58 -23.64
C VAL A 111 4.30 1.27 -24.76
N ALA A 112 4.99 1.89 -25.71
CA ALA A 112 4.39 2.69 -26.79
C ALA A 112 4.35 1.91 -28.11
N GLY A 113 3.28 1.13 -28.29
CA GLY A 113 2.97 0.38 -29.51
C GLY A 113 2.06 1.17 -30.46
N GLU A 114 0.97 0.53 -30.89
CA GLU A 114 -0.17 1.24 -31.52
C GLU A 114 -1.02 1.98 -30.47
N GLN A 115 -0.99 1.48 -29.24
CA GLN A 115 -1.52 2.12 -28.04
C GLN A 115 -0.38 2.30 -27.03
N VAL A 116 -0.59 3.14 -26.01
CA VAL A 116 0.36 3.33 -24.91
C VAL A 116 -0.15 2.58 -23.69
N GLU A 117 0.56 1.54 -23.29
CA GLU A 117 0.27 0.75 -22.10
C GLU A 117 1.17 1.18 -20.93
N HIS A 118 0.62 1.16 -19.71
CA HIS A 118 1.33 1.50 -18.48
C HIS A 118 1.32 0.29 -17.54
N TYR A 119 2.49 -0.08 -17.02
CA TYR A 119 2.68 -1.13 -16.04
C TYR A 119 3.38 -0.51 -14.83
N ARG A 120 2.71 -0.39 -13.68
CA ARG A 120 3.34 0.18 -12.47
C ARG A 120 3.78 -0.92 -11.52
N GLY A 121 4.97 -0.79 -10.92
CA GLY A 121 5.41 -1.68 -9.85
C GLY A 121 4.51 -1.66 -8.60
N SER A 122 3.73 -0.58 -8.42
CA SER A 122 2.70 -0.42 -7.38
C SER A 122 1.50 -1.37 -7.53
N ASP A 123 1.23 -1.85 -8.74
CA ASP A 123 -0.04 -2.51 -9.05
C ASP A 123 -0.02 -4.02 -8.75
N ALA A 124 1.13 -4.54 -8.28
CA ALA A 124 1.33 -5.92 -7.89
C ALA A 124 1.67 -6.04 -6.40
N ALA A 125 1.11 -7.06 -5.74
CA ALA A 125 1.33 -7.33 -4.31
C ALA A 125 2.77 -7.72 -3.94
N PHE A 126 3.65 -7.95 -4.93
CA PHE A 126 5.08 -8.16 -4.73
C PHE A 126 5.89 -7.51 -5.87
N THR A 127 5.82 -8.05 -7.08
CA THR A 127 6.54 -7.55 -8.27
C THR A 127 5.68 -7.71 -9.52
N VAL A 128 5.80 -6.79 -10.48
CA VAL A 128 5.30 -7.02 -11.84
C VAL A 128 6.39 -7.77 -12.62
N ASP A 129 6.05 -8.94 -13.17
CA ASP A 129 6.86 -9.66 -14.16
C ASP A 129 5.99 -9.91 -15.40
N ARG A 130 6.41 -9.36 -16.55
CA ARG A 130 5.66 -9.41 -17.82
C ARG A 130 6.61 -9.52 -19.00
N ALA A 131 6.36 -10.45 -19.92
CA ALA A 131 6.92 -10.41 -21.26
C ALA A 131 5.88 -9.76 -22.21
N VAL A 132 6.26 -8.68 -22.87
CA VAL A 132 5.42 -7.97 -23.86
C VAL A 132 6.07 -8.02 -25.25
N PRO A 133 5.30 -7.98 -26.35
CA PRO A 133 5.86 -7.77 -27.69
C PRO A 133 6.70 -6.48 -27.76
N THR A 134 7.70 -6.44 -28.65
CA THR A 134 8.48 -5.23 -28.91
C THR A 134 7.53 -4.11 -29.38
N PRO A 135 7.43 -2.98 -28.68
CA PRO A 135 6.61 -1.86 -29.11
C PRO A 135 7.17 -1.20 -30.36
N ALA A 136 6.27 -0.71 -31.23
CA ALA A 136 6.62 -0.09 -32.50
C ALA A 136 7.44 1.21 -32.37
N HIS A 137 7.26 1.97 -31.29
CA HIS A 137 7.91 3.27 -31.06
C HIS A 137 9.00 3.18 -29.98
N ALA A 138 8.63 2.92 -28.72
CA ALA A 138 9.57 2.81 -27.61
C ALA A 138 9.02 2.01 -26.41
N VAL A 139 9.91 1.60 -25.50
CA VAL A 139 9.57 1.20 -24.12
C VAL A 139 10.43 2.00 -23.14
N ALA A 140 9.86 2.52 -22.07
CA ALA A 140 10.56 3.34 -21.08
C ALA A 140 10.35 2.84 -19.65
N LEU A 141 11.28 3.16 -18.76
CA LEU A 141 11.11 3.15 -17.31
C LEU A 141 11.10 4.58 -16.79
N PHE A 142 10.17 4.89 -15.88
CA PHE A 142 10.12 6.15 -15.15
C PHE A 142 9.94 5.88 -13.66
N ALA A 143 10.60 6.68 -12.83
CA ALA A 143 10.31 6.69 -11.41
C ALA A 143 9.15 7.67 -11.17
N ASP A 144 8.16 7.17 -10.44
CA ASP A 144 6.98 7.92 -10.07
C ASP A 144 7.40 8.97 -9.02
N ASP A 145 6.81 10.16 -9.04
CA ASP A 145 6.93 11.12 -7.91
C ASP A 145 5.95 10.77 -6.77
N SER A 146 5.97 11.58 -5.70
CA SER A 146 5.13 11.39 -4.51
C SER A 146 3.62 11.42 -4.80
N ASP A 147 3.21 11.94 -5.96
CA ASP A 147 1.81 11.97 -6.39
C ASP A 147 1.48 10.83 -7.38
N GLY A 148 2.38 9.85 -7.53
CA GLY A 148 2.24 8.73 -8.46
C GLY A 148 2.34 9.12 -9.94
N ARG A 149 2.93 10.29 -10.26
CA ARG A 149 3.04 10.79 -11.63
C ARG A 149 4.39 10.45 -12.25
N ILE A 150 4.37 10.26 -13.56
CA ILE A 150 5.56 10.02 -14.39
C ILE A 150 5.71 11.13 -15.44
N PRO A 151 6.90 11.35 -16.01
CA PRO A 151 7.07 12.17 -17.19
C PRO A 151 6.28 11.62 -18.39
N ASP A 152 5.78 12.50 -19.24
CA ASP A 152 5.27 12.12 -20.56
C ASP A 152 6.39 11.51 -21.42
N LEU A 153 6.05 10.50 -22.22
CA LEU A 153 6.99 9.93 -23.18
C LEU A 153 7.21 10.92 -24.35
N PRO A 154 8.44 11.33 -24.67
CA PRO A 154 8.72 12.18 -25.82
C PRO A 154 8.23 11.58 -27.14
N ALA A 155 7.72 12.42 -28.04
CA ALA A 155 7.32 11.99 -29.38
C ALA A 155 8.53 11.63 -30.28
N GLU A 156 9.66 12.32 -30.08
CA GLU A 156 10.89 12.20 -30.85
C GLU A 156 12.09 11.84 -29.96
N ARG A 157 13.12 11.25 -30.57
CA ARG A 157 14.37 10.83 -29.91
C ARG A 157 15.20 12.04 -29.50
N GLY A 158 15.52 12.18 -28.22
CA GLY A 158 16.50 13.15 -27.74
C GLY A 158 17.95 12.70 -27.92
N ILE A 159 18.87 13.56 -27.49
CA ILE A 159 20.32 13.41 -27.73
C ILE A 159 21.09 12.74 -26.58
N GLY A 160 20.48 12.61 -25.40
CA GLY A 160 21.14 12.09 -24.19
C GLY A 160 21.14 10.57 -24.11
N TRP A 161 21.86 9.86 -24.97
CA TRP A 161 21.87 8.39 -24.97
C TRP A 161 23.03 7.76 -24.18
N LEU A 162 22.72 6.65 -23.51
CA LEU A 162 23.64 5.79 -22.77
C LEU A 162 24.00 4.56 -23.63
N VAL A 163 25.30 4.32 -23.83
CA VAL A 163 25.83 3.18 -24.60
C VAL A 163 26.00 1.94 -23.70
N GLU A 164 26.66 2.14 -22.55
CA GLU A 164 26.73 1.21 -21.42
C GLU A 164 27.18 2.05 -20.19
N GLY A 165 26.91 1.57 -18.97
CA GLY A 165 27.31 2.22 -17.72
C GLY A 165 26.11 2.70 -16.88
N ILE A 166 26.38 3.65 -15.99
CA ILE A 166 25.43 4.25 -15.04
C ILE A 166 25.36 5.77 -15.29
N ALA A 167 24.17 6.35 -15.14
CA ALA A 167 23.94 7.80 -15.22
C ALA A 167 22.82 8.25 -14.26
N PRO A 168 22.81 9.51 -13.80
CA PRO A 168 21.64 10.09 -13.15
C PRO A 168 20.53 10.33 -14.18
N GLY A 169 19.28 10.02 -13.82
CA GLY A 169 18.10 10.25 -14.64
C GLY A 169 16.80 9.88 -13.91
N ARG A 170 15.71 10.63 -14.13
CA ARG A 170 14.35 10.29 -13.65
C ARG A 170 13.75 9.09 -14.39
N GLY A 171 14.25 8.80 -15.60
CA GLY A 171 13.80 7.66 -16.39
C GLY A 171 14.75 7.36 -17.55
N VAL A 172 14.42 6.30 -18.28
CA VAL A 172 15.24 5.79 -19.39
C VAL A 172 14.36 5.15 -20.47
N ILE A 173 14.59 5.53 -21.73
CA ILE A 173 13.74 5.19 -22.89
C ILE A 173 14.53 4.34 -23.89
N VAL A 174 14.06 3.13 -24.16
CA VAL A 174 14.61 2.21 -25.18
C VAL A 174 13.82 2.35 -26.47
N TRP A 175 14.40 3.03 -27.44
CA TRP A 175 13.75 3.36 -28.72
C TRP A 175 13.85 2.24 -29.75
N THR A 176 12.71 1.77 -30.26
CA THR A 176 12.64 0.74 -31.32
C THR A 176 13.11 1.30 -32.66
N GLU A 177 13.81 0.48 -33.44
CA GLU A 177 14.50 0.93 -34.67
C GLU A 177 13.57 1.49 -35.75
N ALA A 178 12.31 1.03 -35.81
CA ALA A 178 11.30 1.59 -36.70
C ALA A 178 11.08 3.10 -36.49
N ALA A 179 11.27 3.59 -35.26
CA ALA A 179 11.24 5.02 -34.94
C ALA A 179 12.47 5.81 -35.46
N ARG A 180 13.38 5.20 -36.24
CA ARG A 180 14.37 5.93 -37.08
C ARG A 180 13.80 6.31 -38.45
N HIS A 181 12.66 5.74 -38.87
CA HIS A 181 12.19 5.80 -40.26
C HIS A 181 10.75 6.30 -40.43
N ARG A 182 10.05 6.64 -39.35
CA ARG A 182 8.74 7.30 -39.42
C ARG A 182 8.94 8.82 -39.50
N PRO A 183 8.68 9.48 -40.64
CA PRO A 183 8.59 10.95 -40.64
C PRO A 183 7.46 11.38 -39.71
N PRO A 184 7.52 12.60 -39.12
CA PRO A 184 6.45 13.09 -38.25
C PRO A 184 5.14 13.12 -39.04
N SER A 185 4.21 12.22 -38.69
CA SER A 185 2.85 12.28 -39.21
C SER A 185 2.22 13.56 -38.66
N PRO A 186 1.67 14.45 -39.49
CA PRO A 186 0.96 15.61 -38.98
C PRO A 186 -0.18 15.11 -38.08
N ALA A 187 -0.26 15.65 -36.87
CA ALA A 187 -1.35 15.33 -35.96
C ALA A 187 -2.68 15.66 -36.65
N ALA A 188 -3.62 14.72 -36.63
CA ALA A 188 -4.96 14.98 -37.15
C ALA A 188 -5.55 16.17 -36.36
N PRO A 189 -6.05 17.22 -37.03
CA PRO A 189 -6.61 18.37 -36.34
C PRO A 189 -7.82 17.92 -35.52
N ALA A 190 -7.97 18.48 -34.31
CA ALA A 190 -9.16 18.27 -33.51
C ALA A 190 -10.40 18.74 -34.29
N ASP A 191 -11.50 17.99 -34.20
CA ASP A 191 -12.74 18.34 -34.91
C ASP A 191 -13.28 19.66 -34.38
N HIS A 192 -13.14 20.71 -35.19
CA HIS A 192 -13.68 22.04 -34.99
C HIS A 192 -14.48 22.41 -36.23
N SER A 193 -15.65 21.78 -36.36
CA SER A 193 -16.63 22.02 -37.42
C SER A 193 -16.85 23.53 -37.67
N PRO A 194 -16.42 24.09 -38.82
CA PRO A 194 -16.45 25.52 -39.06
C PRO A 194 -17.84 25.99 -39.52
N ARG A 195 -18.32 27.10 -38.95
CA ARG A 195 -19.52 27.79 -39.42
C ARG A 195 -19.09 28.99 -40.29
N PRO A 196 -19.67 29.19 -41.50
CA PRO A 196 -19.18 30.19 -42.44
C PRO A 196 -19.42 31.62 -41.96
N ALA A 197 -18.62 32.54 -42.49
CA ALA A 197 -18.51 33.93 -42.07
C ALA A 197 -19.59 34.84 -42.67
N ASP A 198 -19.75 36.01 -42.07
CA ASP A 198 -20.01 37.25 -42.79
C ASP A 198 -19.05 38.35 -42.30
N ARG A 199 -18.91 39.42 -43.08
CA ARG A 199 -17.99 40.55 -42.84
C ARG A 199 -18.76 41.85 -42.58
N ASP A 200 -18.16 42.70 -41.75
CA ASP A 200 -17.96 44.17 -41.89
C ASP A 200 -17.75 44.72 -40.46
N ASP A 201 -16.55 45.16 -40.09
CA ASP A 201 -15.94 46.48 -40.37
C ASP A 201 -16.62 47.65 -39.63
N THR A 202 -15.97 48.16 -38.58
CA THR A 202 -15.57 49.58 -38.39
C THR A 202 -15.20 49.93 -36.94
N GLY A 203 -14.10 50.68 -36.78
CA GLY A 203 -13.94 51.69 -35.70
C GLY A 203 -13.36 51.24 -34.33
N PRO A 204 -12.83 52.19 -33.50
CA PRO A 204 -12.00 51.87 -32.33
C PRO A 204 -12.46 52.42 -30.95
N VAL A 205 -11.81 51.91 -29.90
CA VAL A 205 -11.67 52.36 -28.49
C VAL A 205 -11.76 53.89 -28.22
N PRO A 206 -12.26 54.37 -27.04
CA PRO A 206 -11.38 54.54 -25.85
C PRO A 206 -11.98 54.59 -24.39
N THR A 207 -11.21 54.01 -23.45
CA THR A 207 -10.79 54.52 -22.09
C THR A 207 -11.73 54.75 -20.87
N ALA A 208 -11.17 54.39 -19.67
CA ALA A 208 -11.22 55.09 -18.35
C ALA A 208 -12.50 55.03 -17.47
N ARG A 209 -12.47 55.17 -16.11
CA ARG A 209 -11.43 55.11 -15.03
C ARG A 209 -12.10 55.02 -13.61
N LEU A 210 -11.45 54.32 -12.66
CA LEU A 210 -11.31 54.57 -11.18
C LEU A 210 -12.52 54.96 -10.27
N ASP A 211 -12.82 54.11 -9.26
CA ASP A 211 -12.86 54.34 -7.77
C ASP A 211 -13.56 55.57 -7.09
N PRO A 212 -13.90 55.57 -5.75
CA PRO A 212 -14.26 54.51 -4.78
C PRO A 212 -15.39 54.86 -3.72
N ALA A 213 -15.61 53.99 -2.71
CA ALA A 213 -15.92 54.27 -1.27
C ALA A 213 -17.36 54.40 -0.63
N GLN A 214 -17.78 53.32 0.07
CA GLN A 214 -18.44 53.21 1.42
C GLN A 214 -19.84 53.90 1.72
N PRO A 215 -20.38 54.00 2.99
CA PRO A 215 -21.56 53.18 3.41
C PRO A 215 -22.72 53.86 4.21
N ARG A 216 -23.90 53.20 4.40
CA ARG A 216 -24.78 53.24 5.63
C ARG A 216 -26.16 52.51 5.58
N GLU A 217 -26.37 51.62 6.58
CA GLU A 217 -27.52 51.45 7.52
C GLU A 217 -29.02 51.23 7.10
N ARG A 218 -29.86 50.96 8.13
CA ARG A 218 -31.15 50.21 8.16
C ARG A 218 -32.37 51.13 8.46
N PRO A 219 -33.63 50.70 8.23
CA PRO A 219 -34.42 49.83 9.16
C PRO A 219 -35.16 48.69 8.39
N ALA A 220 -36.26 48.01 8.76
CA ALA A 220 -37.24 48.05 9.88
C ALA A 220 -37.83 46.64 10.17
N ALA A 221 -38.99 46.53 10.85
CA ALA A 221 -39.81 45.30 11.06
C ALA A 221 -41.27 45.66 11.46
N PRO A 222 -42.22 44.70 11.58
CA PRO A 222 -42.89 44.54 12.90
C PRO A 222 -43.41 43.13 13.31
N ASN A 223 -43.25 42.84 14.61
CA ASN A 223 -44.14 42.14 15.58
C ASN A 223 -44.43 40.60 15.58
N GLN A 224 -44.73 40.12 16.81
CA GLN A 224 -45.05 38.75 17.29
C GLN A 224 -46.49 38.76 17.94
N PRO A 225 -46.94 37.95 18.95
CA PRO A 225 -46.30 37.02 19.93
C PRO A 225 -47.01 35.65 20.16
N VAL A 226 -46.77 35.01 21.32
CA VAL A 226 -47.17 33.63 21.77
C VAL A 226 -47.82 33.71 23.19
N ASP A 227 -48.15 32.55 23.81
CA ASP A 227 -48.51 32.29 25.24
C ASP A 227 -49.96 32.59 25.72
N PRO A 228 -50.46 32.04 26.88
CA PRO A 228 -49.91 31.05 27.84
C PRO A 228 -50.88 29.90 28.32
N ASP A 229 -50.54 29.26 29.46
CA ASP A 229 -51.37 28.53 30.46
C ASP A 229 -51.65 26.99 30.36
N ALA A 230 -51.93 26.35 31.52
CA ALA A 230 -51.61 24.92 31.78
C ALA A 230 -52.48 24.17 32.86
N THR A 231 -52.24 22.84 32.99
CA THR A 231 -52.63 21.88 34.09
C THR A 231 -54.13 21.50 34.24
N PRO A 232 -54.53 20.46 35.04
CA PRO A 232 -53.81 19.41 35.82
C PRO A 232 -54.10 17.97 35.27
N THR A 233 -53.78 16.78 35.87
CA THR A 233 -54.21 16.23 37.19
C THR A 233 -53.57 14.85 37.49
N GLU A 234 -53.01 14.68 38.72
CA GLU A 234 -52.83 13.46 39.57
C GLU A 234 -52.14 12.17 39.02
N ALA A 235 -51.51 11.31 39.84
CA ALA A 235 -51.72 11.05 41.28
C ALA A 235 -50.48 10.83 42.17
N ALA A 236 -50.73 11.03 43.47
CA ALA A 236 -49.91 10.88 44.68
C ALA A 236 -49.71 9.39 45.10
N THR A 237 -48.96 8.94 46.12
CA THR A 237 -47.99 9.52 47.11
C THR A 237 -47.30 8.38 47.89
N SER A 238 -46.08 8.62 48.43
CA SER A 238 -45.66 8.21 49.80
C SER A 238 -44.37 8.97 50.20
N LEU A 239 -44.45 10.01 51.05
CA LEU A 239 -44.18 10.02 52.51
C LEU A 239 -42.68 9.78 52.87
N LEU A 240 -41.94 10.83 53.29
CA LEU A 240 -41.59 11.20 54.70
C LEU A 240 -40.57 10.24 55.37
N ASP A 241 -39.52 10.63 56.13
CA ASP A 241 -38.83 11.90 56.49
C ASP A 241 -37.47 11.50 57.22
N MET A 242 -36.56 12.26 57.84
CA MET A 242 -36.35 13.69 58.21
C MET A 242 -34.84 13.94 58.57
N ALA A 243 -34.37 15.20 58.56
CA ALA A 243 -33.07 15.74 59.08
C ALA A 243 -31.74 15.28 58.42
N GLY A 244 -30.64 16.07 58.44
CA GLY A 244 -30.43 17.40 59.03
C GLY A 244 -29.09 18.09 58.63
N GLU A 245 -28.88 19.30 59.16
CA GLU A 245 -27.84 20.32 58.95
C GLU A 245 -26.46 20.04 58.27
N SER A 246 -26.11 20.99 57.37
CA SER A 246 -24.88 21.81 57.33
C SER A 246 -23.48 21.20 57.07
N ALA A 247 -22.88 21.62 55.95
CA ALA A 247 -21.42 21.64 55.75
C ALA A 247 -20.77 22.86 56.44
N PRO A 248 -19.48 22.76 56.83
CA PRO A 248 -18.56 23.86 56.49
C PRO A 248 -17.10 23.45 56.12
N ASP A 249 -16.46 24.37 55.40
CA ASP A 249 -15.01 24.67 55.27
C ASP A 249 -14.00 23.62 54.67
N PRO A 250 -13.39 23.89 53.50
CA PRO A 250 -12.44 22.99 52.83
C PRO A 250 -10.94 23.25 53.16
N HIS A 251 -10.55 23.31 54.44
CA HIS A 251 -9.16 23.63 54.85
C HIS A 251 -8.49 22.70 55.88
N HIS A 252 -8.52 21.37 55.67
CA HIS A 252 -7.53 20.46 56.28
C HIS A 252 -7.11 19.33 55.34
N ALA A 253 -5.83 19.30 54.97
CA ALA A 253 -5.22 18.24 54.17
C ALA A 253 -4.05 17.57 54.91
N PRO A 254 -4.12 16.27 55.21
CA PRO A 254 -2.96 15.44 55.50
C PRO A 254 -2.42 14.84 54.19
N THR A 255 -1.18 15.14 53.83
CA THR A 255 -0.51 14.54 52.66
C THR A 255 0.07 13.17 53.01
N GLU A 256 -0.63 12.10 52.65
CA GLU A 256 -0.07 10.75 52.51
C GLU A 256 0.46 10.54 51.08
N GLN A 257 1.49 9.71 50.90
CA GLN A 257 2.25 9.62 49.64
C GLN A 257 2.19 8.24 48.97
N GLY A 258 1.86 8.22 47.68
CA GLY A 258 2.41 7.27 46.71
C GLY A 258 1.65 5.96 46.49
N GLY A 259 1.20 5.75 45.26
CA GLY A 259 0.69 4.47 44.76
C GLY A 259 -0.07 4.63 43.45
N PRO A 260 0.44 4.17 42.29
CA PRO A 260 -0.35 4.13 41.06
C PRO A 260 -1.36 2.99 41.13
N GLU A 261 -2.63 3.30 40.85
CA GLU A 261 -3.74 2.34 40.81
C GLU A 261 -3.43 1.19 39.83
N LEU A 262 -3.26 -0.03 40.34
CA LEU A 262 -2.93 -1.19 39.52
C LEU A 262 -4.17 -1.68 38.79
N VAL A 263 -4.19 -1.50 37.46
CA VAL A 263 -5.17 -2.15 36.57
C VAL A 263 -5.19 -3.66 36.86
N PRO A 264 -6.33 -4.27 37.20
CA PRO A 264 -6.41 -5.69 37.48
C PRO A 264 -5.95 -6.51 36.27
N GLN A 265 -4.80 -7.19 36.38
CA GLN A 265 -4.35 -8.08 35.32
C GLN A 265 -5.33 -9.26 35.20
N PRO A 266 -5.76 -9.63 33.98
CA PRO A 266 -6.69 -10.74 33.79
C PRO A 266 -6.07 -12.04 34.29
N ASP A 267 -6.86 -12.80 35.05
CA ASP A 267 -6.45 -14.04 35.72
C ASP A 267 -5.61 -14.94 34.79
N PRO A 268 -4.38 -15.34 35.19
CA PRO A 268 -3.54 -16.19 34.35
C PRO A 268 -4.17 -17.54 34.01
N GLU A 269 -5.13 -18.04 34.80
CA GLU A 269 -5.90 -19.25 34.47
C GLU A 269 -7.02 -18.97 33.45
N LEU A 270 -7.72 -17.83 33.56
CA LEU A 270 -8.62 -17.36 32.50
C LEU A 270 -7.87 -17.16 31.17
N ARG A 271 -6.66 -16.60 31.22
CA ARG A 271 -5.77 -16.42 30.06
C ARG A 271 -5.30 -17.76 29.48
N ARG A 272 -4.90 -18.73 30.32
CA ARG A 272 -4.59 -20.10 29.85
C ARG A 272 -5.80 -20.76 29.20
N ARG A 273 -7.00 -20.55 29.74
CA ARG A 273 -8.25 -21.06 29.17
C ARG A 273 -8.59 -20.43 27.83
N THR A 274 -8.45 -19.11 27.65
CA THR A 274 -8.64 -18.49 26.33
C THR A 274 -7.55 -18.89 25.34
N GLU A 275 -6.28 -18.97 25.77
CA GLU A 275 -5.19 -19.52 24.94
C GLU A 275 -5.42 -21.00 24.56
N ALA A 276 -6.00 -21.82 25.44
CA ALA A 276 -6.35 -23.21 25.16
C ALA A 276 -7.56 -23.33 24.21
N THR A 277 -8.61 -22.52 24.40
CA THR A 277 -9.75 -22.46 23.47
C THR A 277 -9.33 -21.96 22.09
N ALA A 278 -8.47 -20.94 22.02
CA ALA A 278 -7.90 -20.44 20.76
C ALA A 278 -7.05 -21.50 20.05
N LYS A 279 -6.24 -22.28 20.80
CA LYS A 279 -5.51 -23.45 20.28
C LYS A 279 -6.46 -24.55 19.81
N GLY A 280 -7.58 -24.79 20.49
CA GLY A 280 -8.61 -25.74 20.08
C GLY A 280 -9.31 -25.34 18.77
N ALA A 281 -9.68 -24.06 18.64
CA ALA A 281 -10.31 -23.53 17.44
C ALA A 281 -9.36 -23.46 16.23
N ALA A 282 -8.06 -23.24 16.46
CA ALA A 282 -7.02 -23.26 15.43
C ALA A 282 -6.86 -24.61 14.71
N LEU A 283 -7.36 -25.71 15.29
CA LEU A 283 -7.05 -27.08 14.85
C LEU A 283 -8.16 -27.74 14.01
N THR A 284 -9.21 -27.02 13.63
CA THR A 284 -10.38 -27.58 12.94
C THR A 284 -10.53 -27.15 11.48
N ALA A 285 -9.98 -25.98 11.09
CA ALA A 285 -10.01 -25.51 9.72
C ALA A 285 -9.11 -26.39 8.84
N LYS A 286 -9.70 -27.13 7.90
CA LYS A 286 -8.96 -27.94 6.93
C LYS A 286 -8.85 -27.22 5.59
N VAL A 287 -7.69 -27.33 4.95
CA VAL A 287 -7.37 -26.73 3.65
C VAL A 287 -6.54 -27.70 2.80
N LEU A 288 -6.48 -27.49 1.49
CA LEU A 288 -5.54 -28.22 0.64
C LEU A 288 -4.14 -27.64 0.80
N GLY A 289 -3.16 -28.50 1.09
CA GLY A 289 -1.79 -28.10 1.40
C GLY A 289 -0.77 -29.18 1.08
N PHE A 290 0.49 -28.82 1.26
CA PHE A 290 1.61 -29.76 1.28
C PHE A 290 2.11 -29.97 2.72
N THR A 291 2.96 -30.98 2.90
CA THR A 291 3.69 -31.20 4.15
C THR A 291 5.20 -31.08 3.91
N CYS A 292 5.90 -30.45 4.85
CA CYS A 292 7.36 -30.41 4.82
C CYS A 292 7.98 -31.70 5.39
N ALA A 293 9.29 -31.88 5.27
CA ALA A 293 10.02 -33.03 5.82
C ALA A 293 9.92 -33.20 7.37
N ARG A 294 9.31 -32.25 8.09
CA ARG A 294 8.96 -32.35 9.53
C ARG A 294 7.44 -32.50 9.77
N ALA A 295 6.68 -32.89 8.75
CA ALA A 295 5.22 -33.06 8.76
C ALA A 295 4.41 -31.80 9.14
N HIS A 296 4.99 -30.60 9.05
CA HIS A 296 4.23 -29.37 9.22
C HIS A 296 3.42 -29.06 7.94
N PRO A 297 2.13 -28.72 8.05
CA PRO A 297 1.34 -28.15 6.96
C PRO A 297 2.01 -26.93 6.33
N THR A 298 1.88 -26.75 5.01
CA THR A 298 2.42 -25.59 4.28
C THR A 298 1.53 -25.26 3.07
N ASP A 299 1.37 -23.96 2.80
CA ASP A 299 0.74 -23.42 1.59
C ASP A 299 1.37 -24.03 0.32
N PRO A 300 0.59 -24.61 -0.61
CA PRO A 300 1.10 -25.14 -1.88
C PRO A 300 1.95 -24.14 -2.67
N ARG A 301 1.64 -22.84 -2.58
CA ARG A 301 2.33 -21.73 -3.25
C ARG A 301 3.73 -21.47 -2.66
N SER A 302 4.02 -21.98 -1.46
CA SER A 302 5.30 -21.75 -0.79
C SER A 302 6.30 -22.88 -1.01
N ALA A 303 7.49 -22.52 -1.52
CA ALA A 303 8.63 -23.43 -1.64
C ALA A 303 9.23 -23.84 -0.28
N PHE A 304 8.91 -23.13 0.81
CA PHE A 304 9.45 -23.34 2.15
C PHE A 304 8.36 -23.40 3.21
N CYS A 305 8.56 -24.21 4.24
CA CYS A 305 7.63 -24.34 5.34
C CYS A 305 7.60 -23.08 6.21
N SER A 306 6.45 -22.43 6.33
CA SER A 306 6.23 -21.25 7.18
C SER A 306 6.50 -21.50 8.67
N VAL A 307 6.43 -22.76 9.11
CA VAL A 307 6.63 -23.15 10.52
C VAL A 307 8.11 -23.49 10.83
N CYS A 308 8.93 -23.87 9.86
CA CYS A 308 10.31 -24.34 10.14
C CYS A 308 11.39 -24.08 9.07
N GLY A 309 11.09 -23.30 8.02
CA GLY A 309 12.05 -22.90 6.98
C GLY A 309 12.56 -24.00 6.05
N MET A 310 12.26 -25.28 6.32
CA MET A 310 12.65 -26.40 5.47
C MET A 310 11.99 -26.28 4.08
N PRO A 311 12.70 -26.62 2.98
CA PRO A 311 12.07 -26.70 1.66
C PRO A 311 10.96 -27.77 1.66
N VAL A 312 9.94 -27.54 0.84
CA VAL A 312 8.80 -28.45 0.65
C VAL A 312 8.94 -29.15 -0.71
N ASP A 313 8.68 -30.46 -0.73
CA ASP A 313 8.63 -31.22 -1.98
C ASP A 313 7.35 -30.86 -2.75
N GLN A 314 7.52 -30.11 -3.84
CA GLN A 314 6.45 -29.63 -4.72
C GLN A 314 5.95 -30.73 -5.68
N THR A 315 6.50 -31.95 -5.64
CA THR A 315 6.03 -33.11 -6.41
C THR A 315 5.08 -34.02 -5.64
N GLN A 316 4.88 -33.78 -4.34
CA GLN A 316 3.89 -34.51 -3.53
C GLN A 316 2.45 -34.13 -3.98
N PRO A 317 1.45 -35.02 -3.82
CA PRO A 317 0.05 -34.67 -4.06
C PRO A 317 -0.44 -33.62 -3.03
N LEU A 318 -1.42 -32.81 -3.43
CA LEU A 318 -2.14 -31.96 -2.47
C LEU A 318 -2.88 -32.84 -1.46
N LEU A 319 -2.69 -32.55 -0.18
CA LEU A 319 -3.32 -33.25 0.93
C LEU A 319 -4.27 -32.32 1.69
N GLU A 320 -5.35 -32.88 2.24
CA GLU A 320 -6.21 -32.16 3.17
C GLU A 320 -5.49 -32.06 4.54
N VAL A 321 -5.03 -30.85 4.89
CA VAL A 321 -4.24 -30.59 6.10
C VAL A 321 -4.99 -29.64 7.04
N VAL A 322 -4.76 -29.77 8.35
CA VAL A 322 -5.19 -28.76 9.33
C VAL A 322 -4.38 -27.50 9.09
N ARG A 323 -5.06 -26.37 8.90
CA ARG A 323 -4.43 -25.07 8.67
C ARG A 323 -3.66 -24.61 9.92
N PRO A 324 -2.37 -24.29 9.82
CA PRO A 324 -1.64 -23.62 10.89
C PRO A 324 -2.08 -22.15 10.96
N PRO A 325 -1.86 -21.44 12.08
CA PRO A 325 -2.23 -20.04 12.16
C PRO A 325 -1.47 -19.22 11.10
N LEU A 326 -2.19 -18.40 10.34
CA LEU A 326 -1.64 -17.77 9.13
C LEU A 326 -0.71 -16.58 9.42
N GLY A 327 -0.75 -16.06 10.65
CA GLY A 327 0.15 -15.02 11.13
C GLY A 327 -0.35 -14.40 12.42
N MET A 328 0.01 -13.14 12.65
CA MET A 328 -0.26 -12.40 13.87
C MET A 328 -0.52 -10.93 13.55
N LEU A 329 -1.47 -10.30 14.22
CA LEU A 329 -1.50 -8.84 14.32
C LEU A 329 -0.64 -8.40 15.50
N VAL A 330 0.27 -7.46 15.27
CA VAL A 330 1.01 -6.72 16.29
C VAL A 330 0.43 -5.32 16.36
N LEU A 331 -0.02 -4.89 17.54
CA LEU A 331 -0.60 -3.56 17.75
C LEU A 331 0.50 -2.56 18.13
N ASP A 332 0.22 -1.28 17.89
CA ASP A 332 1.05 -0.13 18.31
C ASP A 332 1.27 0.01 19.84
N ASP A 333 0.50 -0.70 20.68
CA ASP A 333 0.77 -0.85 22.12
C ASP A 333 1.69 -2.04 22.48
N GLY A 334 2.17 -2.78 21.47
CA GLY A 334 3.00 -3.97 21.63
C GLY A 334 2.23 -5.25 22.01
N SER A 335 0.90 -5.18 22.18
CA SER A 335 0.08 -6.40 22.28
C SER A 335 0.00 -7.11 20.93
N SER A 336 -0.30 -8.41 20.95
CA SER A 336 -0.33 -9.21 19.73
C SER A 336 -1.36 -10.33 19.78
N HIS A 337 -1.94 -10.62 18.61
CA HIS A 337 -3.05 -11.56 18.45
C HIS A 337 -2.82 -12.49 17.27
N VAL A 338 -2.80 -13.79 17.52
CA VAL A 338 -2.53 -14.83 16.51
C VAL A 338 -3.79 -15.13 15.71
N LEU A 339 -3.69 -15.08 14.38
CA LEU A 339 -4.81 -15.32 13.46
C LEU A 339 -5.00 -16.82 13.23
N THR A 340 -5.89 -17.42 14.03
CA THR A 340 -6.26 -18.84 13.99
C THR A 340 -7.62 -19.11 13.36
N VAL A 341 -8.54 -18.15 13.48
CA VAL A 341 -9.93 -18.18 13.00
C VAL A 341 -10.30 -16.81 12.42
N ASP A 342 -11.47 -16.73 11.79
CA ASP A 342 -12.02 -15.46 11.30
C ASP A 342 -12.30 -14.52 12.48
N THR A 343 -11.87 -13.27 12.38
CA THR A 343 -11.80 -12.31 13.50
C THR A 343 -12.47 -10.98 13.13
N VAL A 344 -13.22 -10.39 14.06
CA VAL A 344 -13.80 -9.05 13.91
C VAL A 344 -13.07 -8.02 14.78
N LEU A 345 -12.60 -6.95 14.15
CA LEU A 345 -11.81 -5.86 14.72
C LEU A 345 -12.72 -4.69 15.09
N GLY A 346 -12.52 -4.08 16.26
CA GLY A 346 -13.15 -2.81 16.63
C GLY A 346 -13.09 -2.50 18.12
N ARG A 347 -13.71 -1.40 18.56
CA ARG A 347 -13.63 -0.95 19.98
C ARG A 347 -14.56 -1.68 20.96
N ASP A 348 -15.57 -2.35 20.43
CA ASP A 348 -16.57 -3.16 21.15
C ASP A 348 -17.16 -4.19 20.17
N PRO A 349 -16.36 -5.20 19.75
CA PRO A 349 -16.78 -6.15 18.73
C PRO A 349 -17.53 -7.36 19.31
N GLU A 350 -17.52 -7.55 20.63
CA GLU A 350 -18.17 -8.68 21.33
C GLU A 350 -19.69 -8.71 21.08
N HIS A 351 -20.32 -7.53 21.01
CA HIS A 351 -21.76 -7.35 20.82
C HIS A 351 -22.16 -7.13 19.34
N SER A 352 -21.31 -7.54 18.40
CA SER A 352 -21.53 -7.34 16.96
C SER A 352 -22.28 -8.50 16.30
N GLU A 353 -22.89 -8.25 15.14
CA GLU A 353 -23.45 -9.34 14.32
C GLU A 353 -22.38 -10.35 13.90
N GLN A 354 -21.14 -9.90 13.70
CA GLN A 354 -20.00 -10.72 13.37
C GLN A 354 -19.67 -11.73 14.47
N ALA A 355 -19.60 -11.28 15.72
CA ALA A 355 -19.41 -12.16 16.87
C ALA A 355 -20.59 -13.16 17.01
N MET A 356 -21.83 -12.70 16.81
CA MET A 356 -23.00 -13.58 16.79
C MET A 356 -23.03 -14.58 15.62
N ARG A 357 -22.31 -14.30 14.51
CA ARG A 357 -22.09 -15.23 13.39
C ARG A 357 -20.90 -16.17 13.60
N GLY A 358 -20.15 -16.01 14.70
CA GLY A 358 -19.04 -16.90 15.09
C GLY A 358 -17.62 -16.38 14.83
N LEU A 359 -17.45 -15.12 14.39
CA LEU A 359 -16.12 -14.51 14.29
C LEU A 359 -15.57 -14.21 15.70
N ALA A 360 -14.28 -14.42 15.91
CA ALA A 360 -13.63 -14.08 17.17
C ALA A 360 -13.59 -12.54 17.37
N PRO A 361 -14.09 -12.00 18.49
CA PRO A 361 -13.97 -10.57 18.77
C PRO A 361 -12.54 -10.21 19.22
N LEU A 362 -11.85 -9.39 18.42
CA LEU A 362 -10.60 -8.74 18.83
C LEU A 362 -10.89 -7.27 19.11
N LYS A 363 -11.09 -6.97 20.40
CA LYS A 363 -11.21 -5.60 20.89
C LYS A 363 -9.88 -4.86 20.72
N VAL A 364 -9.93 -3.68 20.12
CA VAL A 364 -8.81 -2.75 20.00
C VAL A 364 -9.21 -1.47 20.73
N ASP A 365 -8.49 -1.10 21.79
CA ASP A 365 -8.86 0.06 22.60
C ASP A 365 -8.64 1.38 21.83
N ASP A 366 -9.68 2.22 21.77
CA ASP A 366 -9.65 3.50 21.06
C ASP A 366 -10.11 4.64 21.97
N SER A 367 -9.16 5.51 22.34
CA SER A 367 -9.41 6.74 23.09
C SER A 367 -9.84 7.92 22.21
N SER A 368 -9.73 7.81 20.88
CA SER A 368 -10.09 8.89 19.94
C SER A 368 -11.59 8.91 19.59
N GLY A 369 -12.28 7.79 19.78
CA GLY A 369 -13.65 7.58 19.28
C GLY A 369 -13.73 7.41 17.75
N GLY A 370 -12.60 7.39 17.05
CA GLY A 370 -12.50 7.17 15.61
C GLY A 370 -12.86 5.76 15.15
N MET A 371 -12.99 4.80 16.08
CA MET A 371 -13.24 3.39 15.79
C MET A 371 -14.70 2.98 15.97
N SER A 372 -15.30 2.42 14.92
CA SER A 372 -16.61 1.73 14.99
C SER A 372 -16.55 0.48 15.90
N ARG A 373 -17.70 0.07 16.46
CA ARG A 373 -17.81 -1.04 17.44
C ARG A 373 -17.26 -2.36 16.90
N ALA A 374 -17.81 -2.80 15.76
CA ALA A 374 -17.09 -3.57 14.75
C ALA A 374 -16.72 -2.59 13.61
N HIS A 375 -15.52 -2.73 13.05
CA HIS A 375 -14.93 -1.80 12.09
C HIS A 375 -14.49 -2.53 10.81
N ALA A 376 -13.78 -3.65 10.99
CA ALA A 376 -13.31 -4.50 9.90
C ALA A 376 -13.36 -5.98 10.31
N GLU A 377 -13.37 -6.86 9.31
CA GLU A 377 -13.29 -8.31 9.45
C GLU A 377 -11.97 -8.81 8.86
N LEU A 378 -11.36 -9.81 9.50
CA LEU A 378 -10.26 -10.62 8.97
C LEU A 378 -10.79 -12.02 8.73
N LEU A 379 -10.88 -12.40 7.46
CA LEU A 379 -11.38 -13.69 6.99
C LEU A 379 -10.19 -14.54 6.54
N LEU A 380 -10.08 -15.76 7.05
CA LEU A 380 -9.00 -16.69 6.72
C LEU A 380 -9.50 -17.62 5.61
N ILE A 381 -9.19 -17.29 4.37
CA ILE A 381 -9.67 -17.97 3.16
C ILE A 381 -8.54 -18.83 2.62
N ASP A 382 -8.69 -20.15 2.66
CA ASP A 382 -7.61 -21.12 2.40
C ASP A 382 -6.32 -20.76 3.17
N TRP A 383 -5.28 -20.28 2.50
CA TRP A 383 -4.00 -19.86 3.09
C TRP A 383 -3.83 -18.34 3.18
N ASP A 384 -4.82 -17.55 2.73
CA ASP A 384 -4.77 -16.09 2.69
C ASP A 384 -5.53 -15.44 3.85
N VAL A 385 -4.95 -14.38 4.40
CA VAL A 385 -5.61 -13.50 5.38
C VAL A 385 -6.24 -12.34 4.62
N THR A 386 -7.57 -12.21 4.66
CA THR A 386 -8.32 -11.22 3.89
C THR A 386 -8.98 -10.19 4.81
N LEU A 387 -8.59 -8.93 4.68
CA LEU A 387 -9.17 -7.78 5.37
C LEU A 387 -10.38 -7.22 4.62
N LEU A 388 -11.42 -6.84 5.37
CA LEU A 388 -12.67 -6.31 4.84
C LEU A 388 -13.19 -5.16 5.72
N ASP A 389 -13.17 -3.92 5.24
CA ASP A 389 -13.85 -2.80 5.91
C ASP A 389 -15.37 -2.98 5.84
N ARG A 390 -16.11 -2.75 6.94
CA ARG A 390 -17.56 -3.02 7.00
C ARG A 390 -18.44 -1.78 6.94
N GLY A 391 -17.99 -0.75 6.21
CA GLY A 391 -18.65 0.55 6.20
C GLY A 391 -18.34 1.34 7.47
N SER A 392 -17.09 1.26 7.92
CA SER A 392 -16.67 1.93 9.15
C SER A 392 -16.76 3.46 9.01
N THR A 393 -17.04 4.15 10.11
CA THR A 393 -17.36 5.59 10.10
C THR A 393 -16.23 6.45 9.52
N ASN A 394 -14.98 6.10 9.81
CA ASN A 394 -13.80 6.83 9.31
C ASN A 394 -13.06 6.11 8.18
N GLY A 395 -13.42 4.85 7.89
CA GLY A 395 -12.74 3.99 6.92
C GLY A 395 -11.44 3.38 7.47
N THR A 396 -11.27 2.08 7.22
CA THR A 396 -9.98 1.40 7.33
C THR A 396 -9.01 1.96 6.28
N ARG A 397 -7.75 2.17 6.65
CA ARG A 397 -6.65 2.43 5.71
C ARG A 397 -5.59 1.35 5.86
N ILE A 398 -4.84 1.10 4.80
CA ILE A 398 -3.71 0.16 4.79
C ILE A 398 -2.47 0.82 4.20
N ARG A 399 -1.32 0.33 4.62
CA ARG A 399 0.00 0.63 4.06
C ARG A 399 0.71 -0.69 3.81
N MET A 400 0.96 -1.00 2.55
CA MET A 400 1.58 -2.27 2.15
C MET A 400 3.05 -2.31 2.59
N ALA A 401 3.57 -3.52 2.84
CA ALA A 401 4.97 -3.72 3.20
C ALA A 401 5.93 -3.03 2.22
N GLY A 402 6.73 -2.09 2.72
CA GLY A 402 7.69 -1.29 1.93
C GLY A 402 7.14 0.03 1.35
N TYR A 403 5.83 0.24 1.34
CA TYR A 403 5.20 1.48 0.87
C TYR A 403 5.11 2.52 2.00
N ARG A 404 5.09 3.82 1.66
CA ARG A 404 5.00 4.91 2.66
C ARG A 404 3.58 5.41 2.90
N ASP A 405 2.72 5.35 1.89
CA ASP A 405 1.41 6.00 1.88
C ASP A 405 0.26 5.12 2.39
N TRP A 406 -0.77 5.79 2.92
CA TRP A 406 -1.97 5.17 3.48
C TRP A 406 -3.11 5.15 2.46
N VAL A 407 -3.33 4.00 1.81
CA VAL A 407 -4.46 3.78 0.90
C VAL A 407 -5.71 3.51 1.73
N ARG A 408 -6.82 4.23 1.47
CA ARG A 408 -8.11 3.94 2.10
C ARG A 408 -8.78 2.75 1.40
N LEU A 409 -9.25 1.77 2.17
CA LEU A 409 -10.04 0.67 1.60
C LEU A 409 -11.44 1.13 1.19
N THR A 410 -11.92 0.59 0.07
CA THR A 410 -13.33 0.67 -0.30
C THR A 410 -14.16 -0.19 0.68
N PRO A 411 -15.23 0.34 1.29
CA PRO A 411 -16.11 -0.45 2.14
C PRO A 411 -16.64 -1.71 1.44
N ASN A 412 -16.54 -2.84 2.11
CA ASN A 412 -16.94 -4.18 1.66
C ASN A 412 -16.17 -4.72 0.44
N GLN A 413 -15.04 -4.13 0.07
CA GLN A 413 -14.09 -4.72 -0.88
C GLN A 413 -13.04 -5.56 -0.12
N PRO A 414 -12.92 -6.88 -0.39
CA PRO A 414 -11.91 -7.70 0.26
C PRO A 414 -10.50 -7.37 -0.23
N MET A 415 -9.52 -7.37 0.66
CA MET A 415 -8.10 -7.23 0.34
C MET A 415 -7.26 -8.29 1.05
N VAL A 416 -6.48 -9.06 0.30
CA VAL A 416 -5.50 -10.00 0.87
C VAL A 416 -4.34 -9.22 1.49
N LEU A 417 -3.96 -9.58 2.72
CA LEU A 417 -2.83 -9.02 3.44
C LEU A 417 -1.54 -9.80 3.14
N VAL A 418 -0.43 -9.08 3.03
CA VAL A 418 0.92 -9.67 2.98
C VAL A 418 1.67 -9.35 4.28
N PRO A 419 2.59 -10.22 4.75
CA PRO A 419 3.41 -9.92 5.92
C PRO A 419 4.15 -8.58 5.77
N GLY A 420 4.13 -7.77 6.83
CA GLY A 420 4.60 -6.39 6.86
C GLY A 420 3.55 -5.33 6.51
N THR A 421 2.34 -5.70 6.06
CA THR A 421 1.25 -4.73 5.83
C THR A 421 0.75 -4.16 7.16
N GLU A 422 0.65 -2.82 7.21
CA GLU A 422 0.07 -2.07 8.32
C GLU A 422 -1.37 -1.65 8.00
N ILE A 423 -2.19 -1.58 9.03
CA ILE A 423 -3.63 -1.36 8.99
C ILE A 423 -3.95 -0.26 10.02
N LEU A 424 -4.47 0.86 9.56
CA LEU A 424 -4.89 1.99 10.40
C LEU A 424 -6.41 1.95 10.56
N ILE A 425 -6.86 1.75 11.79
CA ILE A 425 -8.27 1.62 12.19
C ILE A 425 -8.54 2.67 13.29
N GLY A 426 -9.35 3.67 12.97
CA GLY A 426 -9.50 4.85 13.82
C GLY A 426 -8.17 5.61 13.92
N ASN A 427 -7.57 5.62 15.11
CA ASN A 427 -6.22 6.15 15.36
C ASN A 427 -5.25 5.07 15.92
N ARG A 428 -5.54 3.78 15.70
CA ARG A 428 -4.69 2.64 16.10
C ARG A 428 -4.08 1.98 14.87
N VAL A 429 -2.79 1.67 14.93
CA VAL A 429 -2.07 0.92 13.89
C VAL A 429 -1.89 -0.52 14.34
N LEU A 430 -2.24 -1.45 13.44
CA LEU A 430 -2.02 -2.89 13.56
C LEU A 430 -1.15 -3.34 12.39
N ARG A 431 -0.12 -4.15 12.63
CA ARG A 431 0.79 -4.66 11.62
C ARG A 431 0.67 -6.18 11.52
N PHE A 432 0.46 -6.70 10.31
CA PHE A 432 0.36 -8.13 10.06
C PHE A 432 1.75 -8.74 9.88
N GLU A 433 2.09 -9.74 10.70
CA GLU A 433 3.40 -10.40 10.76
C GLU A 433 3.27 -11.93 10.70
N PRO A 434 4.30 -12.67 10.27
CA PRO A 434 4.28 -14.13 10.28
C PRO A 434 4.40 -14.67 11.72
N LEU A 435 3.76 -15.81 12.02
CA LEU A 435 3.77 -16.37 13.39
C LEU A 435 5.16 -16.87 13.82
N ALA A 436 5.99 -17.30 12.86
CA ALA A 436 7.40 -17.56 13.09
C ALA A 436 8.22 -16.39 12.50
N PRO A 437 9.25 -15.88 13.21
CA PRO A 437 10.21 -14.99 12.57
C PRO A 437 10.86 -15.70 11.37
N PRO A 438 11.27 -14.97 10.32
CA PRO A 438 11.94 -15.58 9.18
C PRO A 438 13.15 -16.40 9.65
N PRO A 439 13.40 -17.61 9.11
CA PRO A 439 14.45 -18.51 9.58
C PRO A 439 15.88 -18.00 9.33
N PHE A 440 16.01 -16.81 8.73
CA PHE A 440 17.24 -16.07 8.52
C PHE A 440 16.95 -14.60 8.87
N GLY A 441 17.53 -14.14 9.97
CA GLY A 441 17.63 -12.74 10.40
C GLY A 441 19.07 -12.44 10.79
#